data_AF-A0A1N6YY60-F1
#
_entry.id   AF-A0A1N6YY60-F1
#
_cell.length_a   1.000
_cell.length_b   1.000
_cell.length_c   1.000
_cell.angle_alpha   90.00
_cell.angle_beta   90.00
_cell.angle_gamma   90.00
#
_symmetry.space_group_name_H-M   'P 1'
#
loop_
_entity.id
_entity.type
_entity.pdbx_description
1 polymer ?
#
loop_
_entity_poly.entity_id
_entity_poly.type
_entity_poly.pdbx_seq_one_letter_code
_entity_poly.pdbx_strand_id
1 'polypeptide(L)'
;MKKVEVLKLMDLVEDIKKLDELIVASRKKKTSDFVLNQYEAKKIKMVGSIINELANPPIQSIESYLLIKKILNKYYPNMPEEELMSDSDIGKIVAVIEG
;
A
#
# COMPACT_ATOMS: atom_id res chain seq x y z
N MET A 1 18.60 2.22 6.08
CA MET A 1 17.98 0.87 6.07
C MET A 1 19.05 -0.20 6.28
N LYS A 2 18.85 -1.08 7.26
CA LYS A 2 19.69 -2.23 7.58
C LYS A 2 19.31 -3.44 6.73
N LYS A 3 20.23 -4.39 6.57
CA LYS A 3 20.01 -5.63 5.79
C LYS A 3 18.76 -6.41 6.22
N VAL A 4 18.50 -6.49 7.53
CA VAL A 4 17.32 -7.20 8.07
C VAL A 4 16.00 -6.54 7.63
N GLU A 5 15.97 -5.21 7.61
CA GLU A 5 14.79 -4.44 7.18
C GLU A 5 14.51 -4.64 5.69
N VAL A 6 15.56 -4.64 4.87
CA VAL A 6 15.46 -4.94 3.43
C VAL A 6 14.90 -6.34 3.19
N LEU A 7 15.41 -7.36 3.88
CA LEU A 7 14.93 -8.74 3.75
C LEU A 7 13.45 -8.86 4.14
N LYS A 8 13.07 -8.26 5.27
CA LYS A 8 11.67 -8.21 5.72
C LYS A 8 10.75 -7.55 4.68
N LEU A 9 11.16 -6.44 4.09
CA LEU A 9 10.40 -5.75 3.04
C LEU A 9 10.29 -6.60 1.77
N MET A 10 11.36 -7.31 1.39
CA MET A 10 11.33 -8.23 0.26
C MET A 10 10.37 -9.40 0.48
N ASP A 11 10.37 -9.99 1.68
CA ASP A 11 9.46 -11.06 2.06
C ASP A 11 7.99 -10.60 1.98
N LEU A 12 7.69 -9.40 2.50
CA LEU A 12 6.35 -8.81 2.42
C LEU A 12 5.90 -8.59 0.97
N VAL A 13 6.79 -8.11 0.10
CA VAL A 13 6.49 -7.94 -1.33
C VAL A 13 6.19 -9.28 -1.99
N GLU A 14 6.96 -10.32 -1.66
CA GLU A 14 6.77 -11.64 -2.23
C GLU A 14 5.45 -12.28 -1.78
N ASP A 15 5.10 -12.11 -0.51
CA ASP A 15 3.81 -12.60 0.00
C ASP A 15 2.62 -11.87 -0.64
N ILE A 16 2.74 -10.57 -0.95
CA ILE A 16 1.72 -9.83 -1.70
C ILE A 16 1.55 -10.41 -3.11
N LYS A 17 2.66 -10.74 -3.80
CA LYS A 17 2.56 -11.36 -5.15
C LYS A 17 1.87 -12.72 -5.10
N LYS A 18 2.21 -13.57 -4.12
CA LYS A 18 1.54 -14.86 -3.94
C LYS A 18 0.05 -14.69 -3.68
N LEU A 19 -0.32 -13.66 -2.92
CA LEU A 19 -1.73 -13.34 -2.67
C LEU A 19 -2.43 -12.85 -3.94
N ASP A 20 -1.77 -12.03 -4.76
CA ASP A 20 -2.27 -11.61 -6.08
C ASP A 20 -2.53 -12.82 -7.00
N GLU A 21 -1.57 -13.74 -7.08
CA GLU A 21 -1.70 -14.98 -7.85
C GLU A 21 -2.87 -15.83 -7.34
N LEU A 22 -3.02 -15.94 -6.02
CA LEU A 22 -4.14 -16.65 -5.39
C LEU A 22 -5.48 -16.00 -5.73
N ILE A 23 -5.60 -14.67 -5.70
CA ILE A 23 -6.81 -13.94 -6.08
C ILE A 23 -7.16 -14.25 -7.54
N VAL A 24 -6.18 -14.14 -8.44
CA VAL A 24 -6.38 -14.44 -9.87
C VAL A 24 -6.83 -15.88 -10.08
N ALA A 25 -6.19 -16.84 -9.43
CA ALA A 25 -6.56 -18.25 -9.49
C ALA A 25 -7.96 -18.51 -8.91
N SER A 26 -8.32 -17.83 -7.81
CA SER A 26 -9.61 -17.97 -7.14
C SER A 26 -10.76 -17.42 -7.98
N ARG A 27 -10.54 -16.30 -8.68
CA ARG A 27 -11.50 -15.74 -9.66
C ARG A 27 -11.77 -16.73 -10.79
N LYS A 28 -10.72 -17.37 -11.35
CA LYS A 28 -10.86 -18.39 -12.40
C LYS A 28 -11.67 -19.61 -11.93
N LYS A 29 -11.58 -19.97 -10.64
CA LYS A 29 -12.32 -21.07 -10.02
C LYS A 29 -13.75 -20.69 -9.61
N LYS A 30 -14.24 -19.49 -9.93
CA LYS A 30 -15.55 -18.98 -9.50
C LYS A 30 -15.73 -19.04 -7.97
N THR A 31 -14.66 -18.75 -7.24
CA THR A 31 -14.69 -18.61 -5.78
C THR A 31 -15.66 -17.50 -5.40
N SER A 32 -16.35 -17.63 -4.25
CA SER A 32 -17.33 -16.64 -3.82
C SER A 32 -16.73 -15.26 -3.60
N ASP A 33 -17.54 -14.23 -3.85
CA ASP A 33 -17.13 -12.83 -3.65
C ASP A 33 -16.75 -12.53 -2.21
N PHE A 34 -17.39 -13.19 -1.23
CA PHE A 34 -17.00 -13.08 0.17
C PHE A 34 -15.53 -13.46 0.38
N VAL A 35 -15.10 -14.61 -0.15
CA VAL A 35 -13.71 -15.08 0.00
C VAL A 35 -12.74 -14.20 -0.77
N LEU A 36 -13.10 -13.79 -1.99
CA LEU A 36 -12.30 -12.85 -2.78
C LEU A 36 -12.10 -11.53 -2.04
N ASN A 37 -13.15 -10.97 -1.45
CA ASN A 37 -13.09 -9.74 -0.66
C ASN A 37 -12.16 -9.89 0.55
N GLN A 38 -12.12 -11.06 1.21
CA GLN A 38 -11.17 -11.30 2.30
C GLN A 38 -9.71 -11.31 1.81
N TYR A 39 -9.44 -11.85 0.63
CA TYR A 39 -8.10 -11.81 0.04
C TYR A 39 -7.69 -10.39 -0.36
N GLU A 40 -8.59 -9.62 -0.97
CA GLU A 40 -8.33 -8.22 -1.32
C GLU A 40 -8.10 -7.36 -0.06
N ALA A 41 -8.92 -7.55 0.99
CA ALA A 41 -8.72 -6.87 2.28
C ALA A 41 -7.37 -7.23 2.92
N LYS A 42 -6.98 -8.52 2.87
CA LYS A 42 -5.67 -8.97 3.35
C LYS A 42 -4.53 -8.32 2.55
N LYS A 43 -4.67 -8.20 1.23
CA LYS A 43 -3.69 -7.54 0.36
C LYS A 43 -3.52 -6.06 0.74
N ILE A 44 -4.63 -5.33 0.89
CA ILE A 44 -4.63 -3.93 1.32
C ILE A 44 -3.88 -3.78 2.65
N LYS A 45 -4.17 -4.65 3.63
CA LYS A 45 -3.48 -4.66 4.92
C LYS A 45 -1.97 -4.87 4.79
N MET A 46 -1.54 -5.82 3.94
CA MET A 46 -0.12 -6.10 3.72
C MET A 46 0.60 -4.93 3.02
N VAL A 47 -0.06 -4.27 2.06
CA VAL A 47 0.46 -3.04 1.44
C VAL A 47 0.63 -1.94 2.50
N GLY A 48 -0.37 -1.75 3.38
CA GLY A 48 -0.27 -0.82 4.50
C GLY A 48 0.90 -1.12 5.43
N SER A 49 1.19 -2.40 5.72
CA SER A 49 2.35 -2.79 6.52
C SER A 49 3.68 -2.39 5.87
N ILE A 50 3.81 -2.49 4.54
CA ILE A 50 5.02 -2.02 3.82
C ILE A 50 5.17 -0.50 3.97
N ILE A 51 4.08 0.25 3.80
CA ILE A 51 4.09 1.72 3.93
C ILE A 51 4.53 2.11 5.35
N ASN A 52 3.96 1.48 6.38
CA ASN A 52 4.33 1.73 7.77
C ASN A 52 5.82 1.44 8.04
N GLU A 53 6.34 0.33 7.51
CA GLU A 53 7.75 0.00 7.67
C GLU A 53 8.66 1.03 6.99
N LEU A 54 8.32 1.46 5.76
CA LEU A 54 9.09 2.48 5.03
C LEU A 54 9.01 3.88 5.67
N ALA A 55 7.93 4.17 6.38
CA ALA A 55 7.73 5.42 7.10
C ALA A 55 8.31 5.39 8.53
N ASN A 56 8.78 4.24 9.04
CA ASN A 56 9.34 4.15 10.38
C ASN A 56 10.65 4.94 10.49
N PRO A 57 10.92 5.65 11.61
CA PRO A 57 12.08 6.53 11.76
C PRO A 57 13.45 5.93 11.37
N PRO A 58 13.76 4.64 11.64
CA PRO A 58 15.04 4.04 11.23
C PRO A 58 15.23 3.89 9.71
N ILE A 59 14.14 3.92 8.95
CA ILE A 59 14.09 3.67 7.50
C ILE A 59 13.72 4.94 6.74
N GLN A 60 12.95 5.82 7.37
CA GLN A 60 12.43 7.07 6.84
C GLN A 60 13.52 7.88 6.13
N SER A 61 13.35 8.03 4.82
CA SER A 61 14.22 8.83 3.95
C SER A 61 13.44 9.31 2.73
N ILE A 62 14.02 10.22 1.94
CA ILE A 62 13.39 10.65 0.68
C ILE A 62 13.16 9.44 -0.24
N GLU A 63 14.12 8.52 -0.31
CA GLU A 63 14.00 7.29 -1.11
C GLU A 63 12.87 6.39 -0.61
N SER A 64 12.68 6.26 0.70
CA SER A 64 11.59 5.46 1.26
C SER A 64 10.23 6.07 0.92
N TYR A 65 10.09 7.40 0.95
CA TYR A 65 8.88 8.10 0.53
C TYR A 65 8.62 8.03 -0.99
N LEU A 66 9.66 8.10 -1.82
CA LEU A 66 9.52 7.86 -3.26
C LEU A 66 9.05 6.43 -3.55
N LEU A 67 9.51 5.45 -2.75
CA LEU A 67 9.04 4.08 -2.84
C LEU A 67 7.58 3.96 -2.38
N ILE A 68 7.18 4.61 -1.29
CA ILE A 68 5.78 4.70 -0.85
C ILE A 68 4.90 5.27 -1.97
N LYS A 69 5.32 6.36 -2.62
CA LYS A 69 4.58 6.95 -3.77
C LYS A 69 4.39 5.93 -4.90
N LYS A 70 5.43 5.17 -5.25
CA LYS A 70 5.33 4.08 -6.26
C LYS A 70 4.35 2.98 -5.83
N ILE A 71 4.34 2.61 -4.55
CA ILE A 71 3.41 1.62 -4.00
C ILE A 71 1.96 2.15 -4.10
N LEU A 72 1.72 3.40 -3.71
CA LEU A 72 0.41 4.03 -3.82
C LEU A 72 -0.10 4.04 -5.25
N ASN A 73 0.73 4.49 -6.21
CA ASN A 73 0.37 4.50 -7.63
C ASN A 73 0.04 3.10 -8.18
N LYS A 74 0.67 2.05 -7.66
CA LYS A 74 0.44 0.67 -8.10
C LYS A 74 -0.84 0.07 -7.52
N TYR A 75 -1.10 0.29 -6.23
CA TYR A 75 -2.16 -0.42 -5.50
C TYR A 75 -3.42 0.42 -5.28
N TYR A 76 -3.34 1.73 -5.49
CA TYR A 76 -4.46 2.68 -5.45
C TYR A 76 -4.50 3.55 -6.72
N PRO A 77 -4.46 2.97 -7.93
CA PRO A 77 -4.64 3.74 -9.15
C PRO A 77 -6.08 4.28 -9.20
N ASN A 78 -6.28 5.48 -9.75
CA ASN A 78 -7.59 6.10 -10.04
C ASN A 78 -8.22 7.02 -8.98
N MET A 79 -7.44 7.70 -8.15
CA MET A 79 -7.96 8.88 -7.44
C MET A 79 -7.30 10.15 -7.98
N PRO A 80 -8.08 11.08 -8.58
CA PRO A 80 -7.61 12.43 -8.87
C PRO A 80 -7.08 13.07 -7.58
N GLU A 81 -5.94 13.74 -7.67
CA GLU A 81 -5.29 14.38 -6.51
C GLU A 81 -6.22 15.42 -5.88
N GLU A 82 -7.05 16.09 -6.69
CA GLU A 82 -8.07 17.05 -6.22
C GLU A 82 -9.23 16.39 -5.44
N GLU A 83 -9.54 15.11 -5.70
CA GLU A 83 -10.60 14.37 -4.98
C GLU A 83 -10.10 13.81 -3.65
N LEU A 84 -8.80 13.59 -3.50
CA LEU A 84 -8.18 13.08 -2.26
C LEU A 84 -8.11 14.12 -1.14
N MET A 85 -8.14 15.41 -1.50
CA MET A 85 -7.80 16.52 -0.62
C MET A 85 -8.98 17.49 -0.38
N SER A 86 -10.11 17.31 -1.06
CA SER A 86 -11.26 18.20 -0.92
C SER A 86 -12.11 17.86 0.33
N ASP A 87 -12.31 18.88 1.16
CA ASP A 87 -13.20 18.94 2.34
C ASP A 87 -13.08 17.80 3.38
N SER A 88 -11.87 17.26 3.56
CA SER A 88 -11.55 16.29 4.61
C SER A 88 -10.61 16.89 5.66
N ASP A 89 -10.50 16.25 6.83
CA ASP A 89 -9.50 16.64 7.83
C ASP A 89 -8.05 16.60 7.28
N ILE A 90 -7.79 15.79 6.24
CA ILE A 90 -6.52 15.80 5.50
C ILE A 90 -6.34 17.12 4.75
N GLY A 91 -7.37 17.62 4.09
CA GLY A 91 -7.33 18.91 3.37
C GLY A 91 -6.97 20.10 4.27
N LYS A 92 -7.45 20.09 5.53
CA LYS A 92 -7.06 21.09 6.54
C LYS A 92 -5.57 21.04 6.87
N ILE A 93 -4.97 19.84 6.93
CA ILE A 93 -3.53 19.66 7.20
C ILE A 93 -2.70 20.16 6.02
N VAL A 94 -3.13 19.87 4.78
CA VAL A 94 -2.45 20.35 3.56
C VAL A 94 -2.39 21.88 3.54
N ALA A 95 -3.50 22.56 3.82
CA ALA A 95 -3.54 24.01 3.87
C ALA A 95 -2.56 24.63 4.88
N VAL A 96 -2.24 23.93 5.98
CA VAL A 96 -1.24 24.36 6.97
C VAL A 96 0.19 24.15 6.49
N ILE A 97 0.44 23.16 5.63
CA ILE A 97 1.78 22.88 5.09
C ILE A 97 2.12 23.83 3.93
N GLU A 98 1.12 24.18 3.11
CA GLU A 98 1.29 24.98 1.89
C GLU A 98 1.14 26.50 2.10
N GLY A 99 0.49 26.92 3.19
CA GLY A 99 0.30 28.33 3.58
C GLY A 99 1.47 28.88 4.41
#